data_AF-A0AAF0Q1J3-F1
#
_entry.id   AF-A0AAF0Q1J3-F1
#
_cell.length_a   1.000
_cell.length_b   1.000
_cell.length_c   1.000
_cell.angle_alpha   90.00
_cell.angle_beta   90.00
_cell.angle_gamma   90.00
#
_symmetry.space_group_name_H-M   'P 1'
#
loop_
_entity.id
_entity.type
_entity.pdbx_description
1 polymer ?
#
loop_
_entity_poly.entity_id
_entity_poly.type
_entity_poly.pdbx_seq_one_letter_code
_entity_poly.pdbx_strand_id
1 'polypeptide(L)'
;MLQCGAWENAKSYFKFENWWLDIEGFNDKIKGWWNSFSFIGKPDYVLVAKLKALKEKLKEWSKTAQGNLGTQKQNVLKQLAELEDIQENRTLRPEEITSKTTLISEFEDVAKREEIAWRQRSRAVWLEQGDRNTNFFHRTANAHRRMNTISKLKVRRKFD
;
A
#
# COMPACT_ATOMS: atom_id res chain seq x y z
N MET A 1 25.06 -3.37 24.92
CA MET A 1 23.89 -2.74 24.26
C MET A 1 24.14 -2.79 22.76
N LEU A 2 23.28 -3.46 21.99
CA LEU A 2 23.40 -3.45 20.53
C LEU A 2 22.80 -2.14 20.00
N GLN A 3 23.65 -1.22 19.57
CA GLN A 3 23.25 -0.03 18.84
C GLN A 3 22.84 -0.44 17.42
N CYS A 4 21.54 -0.46 17.14
CA CYS A 4 21.06 -0.51 15.75
C CYS A 4 21.35 0.86 15.10
N GLY A 5 22.24 0.88 14.12
CA GLY A 5 22.53 2.07 13.33
C GLY A 5 21.28 2.60 12.64
N ALA A 6 21.20 3.92 12.48
CA ALA A 6 20.12 4.58 11.76
C ALA A 6 20.08 4.05 10.32
N TRP A 7 19.06 3.24 9.99
CA TRP A 7 18.81 2.85 8.61
C TRP A 7 18.36 4.09 7.85
N GLU A 8 19.19 4.59 6.94
CA GLU A 8 18.76 5.59 5.97
C GLU A 8 17.50 5.06 5.25
N ASN A 9 16.42 5.84 5.28
CA ASN A 9 15.19 5.55 4.54
C ASN A 9 15.51 5.58 3.04
N ALA A 10 15.91 4.43 2.48
CA ALA A 10 16.07 4.27 1.05
C ALA A 10 14.76 4.66 0.35
N LYS A 11 14.85 5.42 -0.75
CA LYS A 11 13.67 5.83 -1.53
C LYS A 11 12.84 4.59 -1.87
N SER A 12 11.63 4.53 -1.33
CA SER A 12 10.73 3.40 -1.55
C SER A 12 10.44 3.24 -3.05
N TYR A 13 10.75 2.06 -3.60
CA TYR A 13 10.39 1.73 -4.97
C TYR A 13 8.87 1.63 -5.09
N PHE A 14 8.32 2.14 -6.19
CA PHE A 14 6.91 2.00 -6.49
C PHE A 14 6.51 0.52 -6.50
N LYS A 15 5.46 0.20 -5.74
CA LYS A 15 4.80 -1.10 -5.75
C LYS A 15 3.33 -0.86 -6.00
N PHE A 16 2.77 -1.64 -6.91
CA PHE A 16 1.34 -1.70 -7.10
C PHE A 16 0.74 -2.43 -5.91
N GLU A 17 -0.26 -1.85 -5.24
CA GLU A 17 -0.93 -2.51 -4.12
C GLU A 17 -2.22 -3.17 -4.63
N ASN A 18 -2.41 -4.46 -4.37
CA ASN A 18 -3.49 -5.25 -4.97
C ASN A 18 -4.89 -4.77 -4.56
N TRP A 19 -5.04 -4.28 -3.33
CA TRP A 19 -6.30 -3.77 -2.80
C TRP A 19 -6.83 -2.56 -3.59
N TRP A 20 -5.99 -1.90 -4.40
CA TRP A 20 -6.46 -0.83 -5.30
C TRP A 20 -7.54 -1.31 -6.25
N LEU A 21 -7.51 -2.60 -6.63
CA LEU A 21 -8.50 -3.21 -7.52
C LEU A 21 -9.87 -3.36 -6.87
N ASP A 22 -9.94 -3.40 -5.53
CA ASP A 22 -11.19 -3.51 -4.77
C ASP A 22 -11.90 -2.15 -4.62
N ILE A 23 -11.27 -1.06 -5.05
CA ILE A 23 -11.88 0.27 -5.01
C ILE A 23 -12.79 0.43 -6.22
N GLU A 24 -14.05 0.77 -5.97
CA GLU A 24 -15.02 1.08 -7.02
C GLU A 24 -14.51 2.20 -7.95
N GLY A 25 -14.62 1.97 -9.25
CA GLY A 25 -14.17 2.90 -10.28
C GLY A 25 -12.65 2.98 -10.48
N PHE A 26 -11.83 2.21 -9.76
CA PHE A 26 -10.36 2.21 -9.97
C PHE A 26 -9.98 1.71 -11.37
N ASN A 27 -10.63 0.64 -11.85
CA ASN A 27 -10.40 0.12 -13.20
C ASN A 27 -10.74 1.14 -14.28
N ASP A 28 -11.82 1.90 -14.11
CA ASP A 28 -12.22 2.93 -15.07
C ASP A 28 -11.27 4.12 -15.05
N LYS A 29 -10.74 4.49 -13.88
CA LYS A 29 -9.65 5.49 -13.77
C LYS A 29 -8.40 5.05 -14.54
N ILE A 30 -7.97 3.79 -14.38
CA ILE A 30 -6.82 3.25 -15.13
C ILE A 30 -7.07 3.32 -16.63
N LYS A 31 -8.24 2.86 -17.10
CA LYS A 31 -8.61 2.92 -18.52
C LYS A 31 -8.58 4.36 -19.04
N GLY A 32 -9.12 5.30 -18.28
CA GLY A 32 -9.08 6.72 -18.60
C GLY A 32 -7.65 7.24 -18.78
N TRP A 33 -6.76 6.97 -17.82
CA TRP A 33 -5.36 7.36 -17.93
C TRP A 33 -4.66 6.70 -19.11
N TRP A 34 -4.86 5.39 -19.29
CA TRP A 34 -4.23 4.62 -20.36
C TRP A 34 -4.56 5.15 -21.76
N ASN A 35 -5.83 5.54 -21.96
CA ASN A 35 -6.32 6.10 -23.21
C ASN A 35 -5.91 7.57 -23.40
N SER A 36 -5.66 8.32 -22.33
CA SER A 36 -5.15 9.69 -22.44
C SER A 36 -3.70 9.78 -22.93
N PHE A 37 -2.93 8.69 -22.80
CA PHE A 37 -1.53 8.68 -23.20
C PHE A 37 -1.38 8.39 -24.69
N SER A 38 -0.78 9.33 -25.42
CA SER A 38 -0.36 9.16 -26.81
C SER A 38 1.16 9.34 -26.92
N PHE A 39 1.84 8.34 -27.48
CA PHE A 39 3.27 8.37 -27.73
C PHE A 39 3.53 7.86 -29.14
N ILE A 40 4.54 8.44 -29.80
CA ILE A 40 4.95 8.09 -31.16
C ILE A 40 6.29 7.33 -31.08
N GLY A 41 6.41 6.23 -31.80
CA GLY A 41 7.64 5.45 -31.87
C GLY A 41 7.37 3.97 -32.15
N LYS A 42 8.40 3.14 -31.94
CA LYS A 42 8.27 1.69 -32.06
C LYS A 42 7.29 1.15 -30.99
N PRO A 43 6.58 0.04 -31.26
CA PRO A 43 5.56 -0.48 -30.34
C PRO A 43 6.09 -0.79 -28.92
N ASP A 44 7.31 -1.30 -28.81
CA ASP A 44 8.02 -1.55 -27.56
C ASP A 44 8.29 -0.26 -26.77
N TYR A 45 8.76 0.79 -27.45
CA TYR A 45 8.95 2.11 -26.86
C TYR A 45 7.64 2.72 -26.35
N VAL A 46 6.58 2.65 -27.17
CA VAL A 46 5.25 3.19 -26.82
C VAL A 46 4.71 2.50 -25.58
N LEU A 47 4.84 1.17 -25.48
CA LEU A 47 4.42 0.41 -24.31
C LEU A 47 5.17 0.85 -23.04
N VAL A 48 6.50 0.94 -23.11
CA VAL A 48 7.33 1.36 -21.97
C VAL A 48 7.00 2.79 -21.55
N ALA A 49 6.78 3.70 -22.50
CA ALA A 49 6.40 5.08 -22.23
C ALA A 49 5.03 5.16 -21.53
N LYS A 50 4.03 4.40 -22.01
CA LYS A 50 2.71 4.30 -21.36
C LYS A 50 2.80 3.75 -19.93
N LEU A 51 3.57 2.69 -19.72
CA LEU A 51 3.75 2.12 -18.37
C LEU A 51 4.46 3.09 -17.42
N LYS A 52 5.44 3.86 -17.90
CA LYS A 52 6.09 4.92 -17.11
C LYS A 52 5.12 6.03 -16.74
N ALA A 53 4.33 6.52 -17.69
CA ALA A 53 3.32 7.55 -17.43
C ALA A 53 2.24 7.06 -16.45
N LEU A 54 1.75 5.83 -16.63
CA LEU A 54 0.78 5.21 -15.74
C LEU A 54 1.34 5.07 -14.32
N LYS A 55 2.60 4.64 -14.18
CA LYS A 55 3.27 4.54 -12.89
C LYS A 55 3.31 5.89 -12.15
N GLU A 56 3.59 7.00 -12.82
CA GLU A 56 3.59 8.30 -12.17
C GLU A 56 2.18 8.74 -11.75
N LYS A 57 1.15 8.45 -12.56
CA LYS A 57 -0.24 8.68 -12.15
C LYS A 57 -0.68 7.84 -10.97
N LEU A 58 -0.29 6.57 -10.93
CA LEU A 58 -0.56 5.70 -9.78
C LEU A 58 0.16 6.17 -8.52
N LYS A 59 1.41 6.66 -8.63
CA LYS A 59 2.12 7.27 -7.49
C LYS A 59 1.41 8.52 -6.98
N GLU A 60 1.00 9.41 -7.86
CA GLU A 60 0.26 10.62 -7.52
C GLU A 60 -1.04 10.25 -6.79
N TRP A 61 -1.80 9.32 -7.37
CA TRP A 61 -3.05 8.84 -6.78
C TRP A 61 -2.83 8.12 -5.44
N SER A 62 -1.76 7.33 -5.27
CA SER A 62 -1.45 6.64 -4.01
C SER A 62 -1.24 7.57 -2.80
N LYS A 63 -0.95 8.86 -3.05
CA LYS A 63 -0.81 9.88 -2.02
C LYS A 63 -2.13 10.57 -1.64
N THR A 64 -3.17 10.41 -2.46
CA THR A 64 -4.49 10.99 -2.19
C THR A 64 -5.20 10.23 -1.06
N ALA A 65 -6.24 10.84 -0.49
CA ALA A 65 -7.05 10.19 0.56
C ALA A 65 -7.62 8.83 0.11
N GLN A 66 -7.95 8.66 -1.17
CA GLN A 66 -8.44 7.38 -1.71
C GLN A 66 -7.32 6.34 -1.96
N GLY A 67 -6.08 6.77 -2.15
CA GLY A 67 -4.95 5.87 -2.42
C GLY A 67 -4.15 5.48 -1.17
N ASN A 68 -4.36 6.17 -0.05
CA ASN A 68 -3.59 6.00 1.18
C ASN A 68 -4.45 5.38 2.29
N LEU A 69 -4.22 4.10 2.59
CA LEU A 69 -4.91 3.36 3.67
C LEU A 69 -4.75 4.02 5.04
N GLY A 70 -3.57 4.57 5.34
CA GLY A 70 -3.34 5.24 6.62
C GLY A 70 -4.22 6.47 6.78
N THR A 71 -4.36 7.26 5.71
CA THR A 71 -5.27 8.43 5.70
C THR A 71 -6.73 8.01 5.78
N GLN A 72 -7.16 6.96 5.07
CA GLN A 72 -8.53 6.44 5.18
C GLN A 72 -8.85 6.01 6.60
N LYS A 73 -7.98 5.20 7.20
CA LYS A 73 -8.14 4.70 8.57
C LYS A 73 -8.22 5.85 9.58
N GLN A 74 -7.32 6.83 9.46
CA GLN A 74 -7.34 8.01 10.33
C GLN A 74 -8.64 8.81 10.18
N ASN A 75 -9.16 8.96 8.96
CA ASN A 75 -10.41 9.67 8.73
C ASN A 75 -11.61 8.95 9.36
N VAL A 76 -11.73 7.64 9.15
CA VAL A 76 -12.82 6.84 9.74
C VAL A 76 -12.74 6.82 11.26
N LEU A 77 -11.54 6.64 11.83
CA LEU A 77 -11.34 6.68 13.29
C LEU A 77 -11.67 8.06 13.87
N LYS A 78 -11.32 9.15 13.18
CA LYS A 78 -11.66 10.50 13.62
C LYS A 78 -13.17 10.71 13.65
N GLN A 79 -13.88 10.29 12.60
CA GLN A 79 -15.34 10.41 12.53
C GLN A 79 -16.05 9.53 13.60
N LEU A 80 -15.51 8.33 13.87
CA LEU A 80 -16.01 7.49 14.96
C LEU A 80 -15.80 8.16 16.33
N ALA A 81 -14.61 8.74 16.58
CA ALA A 81 -14.33 9.44 17.82
C ALA A 81 -15.25 10.66 18.05
N GLU A 82 -15.57 11.41 16.98
CA GLU A 82 -16.54 12.51 17.03
C GLU A 82 -17.94 12.02 17.43
N LEU A 83 -18.38 10.85 16.92
CA LEU A 83 -19.67 10.27 17.28
C LEU A 83 -19.67 9.68 18.70
N GLU A 84 -18.54 9.16 19.18
CA GLU A 84 -18.37 8.68 20.56
C GLU A 84 -18.47 9.84 21.56
N ASP A 85 -17.81 10.96 21.29
CA ASP A 85 -17.91 12.18 22.11
C ASP A 85 -19.35 12.73 22.16
N ILE A 86 -20.07 12.72 21.04
CA ILE A 86 -21.49 13.08 21.02
C ILE A 86 -22.31 12.11 21.87
N GLN A 87 -22.01 10.81 21.80
CA GLN A 87 -22.72 9.77 22.55
C GLN A 87 -22.51 9.88 24.07
N GLU A 88 -21.34 10.33 24.51
CA GLU A 88 -21.05 10.60 25.92
C GLU A 88 -21.86 11.80 26.45
N ASN A 89 -22.07 12.82 25.62
CA ASN A 89 -22.78 14.04 25.99
C ASN A 89 -24.31 13.95 25.81
N ARG A 90 -24.79 13.15 24.85
CA ARG A 90 -26.23 12.95 24.57
C ARG A 90 -26.52 11.65 23.82
N THR A 91 -27.79 11.23 23.82
CA THR A 91 -28.24 10.12 22.96
C THR A 91 -28.09 10.47 21.47
N LEU A 92 -27.62 9.50 20.68
CA LEU A 92 -27.49 9.64 19.22
C LEU A 92 -28.86 9.70 18.54
N ARG A 93 -28.97 10.55 17.52
CA ARG A 93 -30.14 10.61 16.65
C ARG A 93 -30.18 9.41 15.71
N PRO A 94 -31.34 9.02 15.17
CA PRO A 94 -31.44 7.92 14.21
C PRO A 94 -30.47 8.04 13.02
N GLU A 95 -30.28 9.26 12.51
CA GLU A 95 -29.33 9.56 11.41
C GLU A 95 -27.85 9.38 11.81
N GLU A 96 -27.53 9.60 13.08
CA GLU A 96 -26.16 9.44 13.60
C GLU A 96 -25.87 7.97 13.88
N ILE A 97 -26.91 7.20 14.24
CA ILE A 97 -26.81 5.75 14.39
C ILE A 97 -26.56 5.10 13.02
N THR A 98 -27.30 5.49 11.98
CA THR A 98 -27.05 4.98 10.62
C THR A 98 -25.65 5.38 10.14
N SER A 99 -25.25 6.63 10.36
CA SER A 99 -23.88 7.08 10.04
C SER A 99 -22.80 6.29 10.80
N LYS A 100 -23.03 5.98 12.08
CA LYS A 100 -22.12 5.13 12.86
C LYS A 100 -22.01 3.73 12.25
N THR A 101 -23.14 3.12 11.86
CA THR A 101 -23.12 1.80 11.23
C THR A 101 -22.39 1.78 9.89
N THR A 102 -22.55 2.81 9.07
CA THR A 102 -21.81 2.92 7.80
C THR A 102 -20.32 3.11 8.03
N LEU A 103 -19.93 3.93 9.02
CA LEU A 103 -18.52 4.13 9.38
C LEU A 103 -17.85 2.87 9.92
N ILE A 104 -18.58 2.05 10.69
CA ILE A 104 -18.07 0.74 11.13
C ILE A 104 -17.84 -0.17 9.93
N SER A 105 -18.78 -0.23 8.98
CA SER A 105 -18.60 -0.99 7.73
C SER A 105 -17.40 -0.49 6.92
N GLU A 106 -17.24 0.83 6.79
CA GLU A 106 -16.07 1.42 6.11
C GLU A 106 -14.77 1.07 6.81
N PHE A 107 -14.75 1.06 8.15
CA PHE A 107 -13.59 0.66 8.93
C PHE A 107 -13.21 -0.81 8.66
N GLU A 108 -14.20 -1.70 8.64
CA GLU A 108 -14.01 -3.12 8.30
C GLU A 108 -13.42 -3.29 6.90
N ASP A 109 -13.89 -2.52 5.91
CA ASP A 109 -13.36 -2.57 4.56
C ASP A 109 -11.93 -2.03 4.47
N VAL A 110 -11.60 -0.96 5.21
CA VAL A 110 -10.22 -0.47 5.33
C VAL A 110 -9.33 -1.54 5.96
N ALA A 111 -9.81 -2.25 6.98
CA ALA A 111 -9.07 -3.35 7.61
C ALA A 111 -8.80 -4.51 6.65
N LYS A 112 -9.80 -4.92 5.85
CA LYS A 112 -9.62 -5.94 4.79
C LYS A 112 -8.56 -5.51 3.77
N ARG A 113 -8.56 -4.25 3.35
CA ARG A 113 -7.55 -3.72 2.41
C ARG A 113 -6.15 -3.68 3.02
N GLU A 114 -6.04 -3.32 4.31
CA GLU A 114 -4.77 -3.43 5.05
C GLU A 114 -4.27 -4.88 5.04
N GLU A 115 -5.15 -5.84 5.29
CA GLU A 115 -4.80 -7.26 5.26
C GLU A 115 -4.26 -7.69 3.89
N ILE A 116 -4.92 -7.31 2.79
CA ILE A 116 -4.46 -7.58 1.42
C ILE A 116 -3.07 -6.96 1.18
N ALA A 117 -2.86 -5.70 1.60
CA ALA A 117 -1.57 -5.03 1.49
C ALA A 117 -0.48 -5.78 2.28
N TRP A 118 -0.78 -6.22 3.50
CA TRP A 118 0.13 -7.00 4.33
C TRP A 118 0.45 -8.38 3.73
N ARG A 119 -0.55 -9.09 3.19
CA ARG A 119 -0.38 -10.35 2.45
C ARG A 119 0.54 -10.17 1.23
N GLN A 120 0.34 -9.10 0.47
CA GLN A 120 1.19 -8.81 -0.68
C GLN A 120 2.63 -8.47 -0.27
N ARG A 121 2.81 -7.66 0.77
CA ARG A 121 4.13 -7.24 1.27
C ARG A 121 4.93 -8.38 1.88
N SER A 122 4.26 -9.27 2.62
CA SER A 122 4.89 -10.44 3.23
C SER A 122 5.32 -11.48 2.21
N ARG A 123 4.77 -11.42 0.97
CA ARG A 123 4.88 -12.49 -0.05
C ARG A 123 4.46 -13.86 0.51
N ALA A 124 3.66 -13.87 1.57
CA ALA A 124 3.24 -15.07 2.25
C ALA A 124 2.11 -15.71 1.45
N VAL A 125 2.44 -16.69 0.62
CA VAL A 125 1.49 -17.63 0.00
C VAL A 125 0.89 -18.59 1.05
N TRP A 126 1.36 -18.52 2.30
CA TRP A 126 1.25 -19.54 3.35
C TRP A 126 0.10 -19.34 4.37
N LEU A 127 -0.97 -18.63 4.00
CA LEU A 127 -2.10 -18.40 4.91
C LEU A 127 -2.98 -19.63 5.18
N GLU A 128 -2.67 -20.78 4.57
CA GLU A 128 -3.38 -22.03 4.81
C GLU A 128 -2.97 -22.74 6.13
N GLN A 129 -1.90 -22.29 6.82
CA GLN A 129 -1.46 -22.94 8.07
C GLN A 129 -1.07 -21.95 9.16
N GLY A 130 -2.08 -21.46 9.89
CA GLY A 130 -2.06 -21.28 11.35
C GLY A 130 -1.07 -20.28 11.98
N ASP A 131 -1.61 -19.45 12.87
CA ASP A 131 -0.95 -18.42 13.68
C ASP A 131 0.06 -18.96 14.73
N ARG A 132 1.09 -19.71 14.30
CA ARG A 132 2.20 -20.11 15.16
C ARG A 132 3.52 -20.15 14.39
N ASN A 133 4.35 -19.10 14.57
CA ASN A 133 5.71 -19.19 15.14
C ASN A 133 6.70 -18.12 14.58
N THR A 134 6.77 -16.99 15.28
CA THR A 134 7.55 -15.76 15.00
C THR A 134 9.07 -15.96 14.77
N ASN A 135 9.71 -16.98 15.34
CA ASN A 135 11.17 -17.12 15.26
C ASN A 135 11.70 -17.61 13.89
N PHE A 136 10.97 -18.50 13.21
CA PHE A 136 11.36 -18.94 11.88
C PHE A 136 11.23 -17.80 10.86
N PHE A 137 10.16 -17.01 10.95
CA PHE A 137 9.92 -15.85 10.08
C PHE A 137 11.02 -14.78 10.22
N HIS A 138 11.44 -14.46 11.44
CA HIS A 138 12.56 -13.54 11.65
C HIS A 138 13.87 -14.07 11.07
N ARG A 139 14.12 -15.39 11.15
CA ARG A 139 15.31 -16.01 10.55
C ARG A 139 15.27 -15.97 9.03
N THR A 140 14.13 -16.32 8.42
CA THR A 140 13.96 -16.32 6.96
C THR A 140 14.02 -14.91 6.38
N ALA A 141 13.35 -13.93 7.01
CA ALA A 141 13.44 -12.52 6.61
C ALA A 141 14.87 -11.98 6.72
N ASN A 142 15.59 -12.32 7.80
CA ASN A 142 17.00 -11.95 7.96
C ASN A 142 17.91 -12.64 6.93
N ALA A 143 17.66 -13.90 6.58
CA ALA A 143 18.40 -14.61 5.55
C ALA A 143 18.22 -13.95 4.18
N HIS A 144 16.98 -13.62 3.81
CA HIS A 144 16.68 -12.89 2.58
C HIS A 144 17.33 -11.50 2.58
N ARG A 145 17.30 -10.78 3.71
CA ARG A 145 17.97 -9.48 3.84
C ARG A 145 19.48 -9.59 3.64
N ARG A 146 20.13 -10.60 4.24
CA ARG A 146 21.57 -10.86 4.04
C ARG A 146 21.89 -11.19 2.59
N MET A 147 21.12 -12.07 1.96
CA MET A 147 21.33 -12.48 0.57
C MET A 147 21.19 -11.32 -0.42
N ASN A 148 20.21 -10.44 -0.17
CA ASN A 148 19.91 -9.32 -1.07
C ASN A 148 20.75 -8.06 -0.77
N THR A 149 21.57 -8.05 0.30
CA THR A 149 22.45 -6.92 0.61
C THR A 149 23.74 -7.06 -0.19
N ILE A 150 23.89 -6.25 -1.23
CA ILE A 150 25.13 -6.17 -2.02
C ILE A 150 26.13 -5.30 -1.25
N SER A 151 27.11 -5.93 -0.61
CA SER A 151 28.09 -5.23 0.23
C SER A 151 29.19 -4.53 -0.57
N LYS A 152 29.59 -5.08 -1.72
CA LYS A 152 30.62 -4.50 -2.60
C LYS A 152 30.34 -4.85 -4.07
N LEU A 153 30.51 -3.88 -4.95
CA LEU A 153 30.48 -4.07 -6.41
C LEU A 153 31.92 -4.01 -6.94
N LYS A 154 32.39 -5.10 -7.56
CA LYS A 154 33.72 -5.15 -8.17
C LYS A 154 33.63 -4.60 -9.60
N VAL A 155 34.09 -3.36 -9.79
CA VAL A 155 34.21 -2.76 -11.12
C VAL A 155 35.55 -3.20 -11.73
N ARG A 156 35.50 -4.01 -12.80
CA ARG A 156 36.68 -4.25 -13.64
C ARG A 156 36.93 -2.98 -14.47
N ARG A 157 37.95 -2.21 -14.11
CA ARG A 157 38.51 -1.20 -15.03
C ARG A 157 39.34 -1.94 -16.07
N LYS A 158 38.92 -1.87 -17.34
CA LYS A 158 39.81 -2.15 -18.47
C LYS A 158 40.73 -0.95 -18.59
N PHE A 159 42.03 -1.18 -18.43
CA PHE A 159 43.07 -0.24 -18.86
C PHE A 159 43.54 -0.74 -20.22
N ASP A 160 43.42 0.11 -21.23
CA ASP A 160 44.19 0.03 -22.47
C ASP A 160 45.52 0.78 -22.27
#